data_AF-A0A258UES3-F1
#
_entry.id   AF-A0A258UES3-F1
#
_cell.length_a   1.000
_cell.length_b   1.000
_cell.length_c   1.000
_cell.angle_alpha   90.00
_cell.angle_beta   90.00
_cell.angle_gamma   90.00
#
_symmetry.space_group_name_H-M   'P 1'
#
loop_
_entity.id
_entity.type
_entity.pdbx_description
1 polymer ?
#
loop_
_entity_poly.entity_id
_entity_poly.type
_entity_poly.pdbx_seq_one_letter_code
_entity_poly.pdbx_strand_id
1 'polypeptide(L)'
;MHNRLVADLNFLSTTGDGILDKFDFTKNDDSRRTLKNIIIGEALTLERIIELQSIFKYLLANFSVHEKFYLSNSDNYYLKEYLGVETKVLNNKKGGKIILSIQFWFNKPQDYHKILSGIKHFVIIFFEKWNIIKQLPIKSMPKTIREIYERVQDVANYFSLSKEISNKIVSDNISNLELLKLDQKIRIENSEKIKELLFDFYNLEAYLSIIKAVRKYNYIFPDFIEGSDLEIEEMYHPLVSDCVTNNFKYESGLNLTFLTGPNMSGKSTLLRTLGLIVYLGHRGLPVPAQRVLMPYYEGIFIYLNVTDDVISGDSYFLVEVKNVVELLNELKQGKRCFAIFDELFRGTNYSDAIECSKTLCFELAPYKSSCFVVSTHLSELFKNYRLPEMSFLQLSSRLENETPVFLYKLKTGMSKVHIGKILLDKYLKNII
;
A
#
# COMPACT_ATOMS: atom_id res chain seq x y z
N MET A 1 -15.23 4.47 5.37
CA MET A 1 -14.13 3.97 6.22
C MET A 1 -12.78 3.97 5.50
N HIS A 2 -12.61 3.28 4.38
CA HIS A 2 -11.31 3.11 3.69
C HIS A 2 -10.59 4.42 3.30
N ASN A 3 -11.28 5.38 2.68
CA ASN A 3 -10.68 6.66 2.28
C ASN A 3 -10.14 7.48 3.46
N ARG A 4 -10.74 7.33 4.65
CA ARG A 4 -10.33 8.04 5.87
C ARG A 4 -9.03 7.46 6.42
N LEU A 5 -8.93 6.13 6.49
CA LEU A 5 -7.71 5.44 6.92
C LEU A 5 -6.50 5.83 6.06
N VAL A 6 -6.69 5.94 4.75
CA VAL A 6 -5.66 6.36 3.79
C VAL A 6 -5.16 7.77 4.09
N ALA A 7 -6.07 8.68 4.45
CA ALA A 7 -5.72 10.05 4.84
C ALA A 7 -5.03 10.09 6.22
N ASP A 8 -5.56 9.38 7.22
CA ASP A 8 -5.02 9.34 8.59
C ASP A 8 -3.57 8.79 8.64
N LEU A 9 -3.22 7.90 7.71
CA LEU A 9 -1.89 7.32 7.56
C LEU A 9 -0.97 8.05 6.56
N ASN A 10 -1.37 9.22 6.05
CA ASN A 10 -0.59 10.02 5.10
C ASN A 10 -0.14 9.24 3.85
N PHE A 11 -1.00 8.37 3.32
CA PHE A 11 -0.66 7.59 2.13
C PHE A 11 -0.43 8.46 0.89
N LEU A 12 -1.24 9.51 0.75
CA LEU A 12 -1.20 10.45 -0.35
C LEU A 12 -0.73 11.81 0.17
N SER A 13 0.19 12.45 -0.55
CA SER A 13 0.65 13.81 -0.28
C SER A 13 0.40 14.69 -1.50
N THR A 14 0.00 15.94 -1.28
CA THR A 14 -0.07 16.96 -2.34
C THR A 14 1.30 17.51 -2.72
N THR A 15 2.33 17.27 -1.90
CA THR A 15 3.69 17.81 -2.05
C THR A 15 4.74 16.76 -2.41
N GLY A 16 4.37 15.48 -2.56
CA GLY A 16 5.26 14.40 -3.03
C GLY A 16 6.04 13.64 -1.95
N ASP A 17 5.59 13.67 -0.69
CA ASP A 17 6.20 12.96 0.45
C ASP A 17 5.21 12.02 1.17
N GLY A 18 4.36 11.30 0.43
CA GLY A 18 3.43 10.33 0.99
C GLY A 18 4.05 8.96 1.23
N ILE A 19 3.35 8.09 1.97
CA ILE A 19 3.78 6.68 2.11
C ILE A 19 3.82 5.96 0.75
N LEU A 20 2.88 6.25 -0.16
CA LEU A 20 2.86 5.66 -1.50
C LEU A 20 4.16 5.94 -2.27
N ASP A 21 4.72 7.13 -2.11
CA ASP A 21 5.97 7.54 -2.79
C ASP A 21 7.19 6.75 -2.29
N LYS A 22 7.12 6.13 -1.10
CA LYS A 22 8.14 5.18 -0.63
C LYS A 22 8.07 3.83 -1.33
N PHE A 23 6.96 3.51 -1.99
CA PHE A 23 6.79 2.28 -2.76
C PHE A 23 6.85 2.49 -4.27
N ASP A 24 6.78 3.73 -4.76
CA ASP A 24 6.63 4.03 -6.19
C ASP A 24 7.96 4.24 -6.91
N PHE A 25 8.36 3.21 -7.66
CA PHE A 25 9.49 3.16 -8.57
C PHE A 25 9.04 2.83 -10.00
N THR A 26 7.73 2.89 -10.24
CA THR A 26 7.14 2.59 -11.55
C THR A 26 7.54 3.65 -12.58
N LYS A 27 7.52 3.27 -13.86
CA LYS A 27 7.95 4.12 -14.99
C LYS A 27 6.79 4.50 -15.89
N ASN A 28 5.57 4.10 -15.55
CA ASN A 28 4.34 4.47 -16.24
C ASN A 28 3.12 4.56 -15.32
N ASP A 29 2.13 5.34 -15.76
CA ASP A 29 0.94 5.66 -14.97
C ASP A 29 0.01 4.47 -14.69
N ASP A 30 -0.06 3.47 -15.58
CA ASP A 30 -0.93 2.30 -15.36
C ASP A 30 -0.32 1.36 -14.31
N SER A 31 1.01 1.19 -14.34
CA SER A 31 1.73 0.46 -13.30
C SER A 31 1.63 1.20 -11.97
N ARG A 32 1.71 2.53 -11.97
CA ARG A 32 1.47 3.37 -10.78
C ARG A 32 0.05 3.19 -10.23
N ARG A 33 -0.96 3.13 -11.10
CA ARG A 33 -2.36 2.87 -10.72
C ARG A 33 -2.52 1.49 -10.12
N THR A 34 -1.91 0.47 -10.72
CA THR A 34 -1.89 -0.89 -10.21
C THR A 34 -1.20 -0.97 -8.84
N LEU A 35 -0.05 -0.33 -8.68
CA LEU A 35 0.65 -0.20 -7.39
C LEU A 35 -0.25 0.44 -6.33
N LYS A 36 -0.91 1.56 -6.68
CA LYS A 36 -1.86 2.22 -5.79
C LYS A 36 -3.00 1.29 -5.37
N ASN A 37 -3.55 0.50 -6.29
CA ASN A 37 -4.61 -0.48 -5.98
C ASN A 37 -4.11 -1.63 -5.10
N ILE A 38 -2.85 -2.06 -5.24
CA ILE A 38 -2.26 -3.05 -4.34
C ILE A 38 -2.15 -2.48 -2.94
N ILE A 39 -1.64 -1.25 -2.80
CA ILE A 39 -1.39 -0.63 -1.48
C ILE A 39 -2.68 -0.15 -0.80
N ILE A 40 -3.57 0.48 -1.57
CA ILE A 40 -4.76 1.18 -1.08
C ILE A 40 -6.04 0.47 -1.56
N GLY A 41 -5.96 -0.83 -1.87
CA GLY A 41 -7.13 -1.61 -2.30
C GLY A 41 -8.01 -2.10 -1.16
N GLU A 42 -9.03 -2.88 -1.50
CA GLU A 42 -9.96 -3.52 -0.55
C GLU A 42 -9.28 -4.54 0.35
N ALA A 43 -9.80 -4.74 1.56
CA ALA A 43 -9.28 -5.70 2.55
C ALA A 43 -9.05 -7.11 1.95
N LEU A 44 -7.96 -7.76 2.38
CA LEU A 44 -7.58 -9.09 1.90
C LEU A 44 -7.81 -10.14 2.97
N THR A 45 -8.11 -11.37 2.53
CA THR A 45 -8.07 -12.55 3.38
C THR A 45 -6.63 -12.91 3.76
N LEU A 46 -6.45 -13.64 4.86
CA LEU A 46 -5.13 -14.13 5.28
C LEU A 46 -4.45 -14.97 4.18
N GLU A 47 -5.20 -15.85 3.50
CA GLU A 47 -4.67 -16.64 2.38
C GLU A 47 -4.09 -15.76 1.27
N ARG A 48 -4.81 -14.70 0.89
CA ARG A 48 -4.35 -13.78 -0.17
C ARG A 48 -3.15 -12.94 0.28
N ILE A 49 -3.09 -12.56 1.55
CA ILE A 49 -1.92 -11.88 2.15
C ILE A 49 -0.67 -12.78 2.04
N ILE A 50 -0.79 -14.04 2.46
CA ILE A 50 0.31 -15.02 2.41
C ILE A 50 0.74 -15.27 0.96
N GLU A 51 -0.21 -15.40 0.04
CA GLU A 51 0.08 -15.55 -1.38
C GLU A 51 0.86 -14.36 -1.94
N LEU A 52 0.43 -13.12 -1.66
CA LEU A 52 1.15 -11.91 -2.08
C LEU A 52 2.56 -11.85 -1.50
N GLN A 53 2.73 -12.14 -0.20
CA GLN A 53 4.06 -12.21 0.40
C GLN A 53 4.94 -13.27 -0.28
N SER A 54 4.39 -14.41 -0.68
CA SER A 54 5.13 -15.46 -1.40
C SER A 54 5.62 -14.95 -2.77
N ILE A 55 4.79 -14.16 -3.47
CA ILE A 55 5.15 -13.50 -4.74
C ILE A 55 6.31 -12.54 -4.52
N PHE A 56 6.20 -11.65 -3.53
CA PHE A 56 7.25 -10.67 -3.27
C PHE A 56 8.55 -11.33 -2.82
N LYS A 57 8.49 -12.33 -1.93
CA LYS A 57 9.66 -13.11 -1.49
C LYS A 57 10.34 -13.82 -2.67
N TYR A 58 9.56 -14.44 -3.57
CA TYR A 58 10.08 -15.07 -4.78
C TYR A 58 10.75 -14.07 -5.73
N LEU A 59 10.10 -12.93 -6.01
CA LEU A 59 10.67 -11.91 -6.89
C LEU A 59 11.93 -11.27 -6.27
N LEU A 60 11.93 -11.04 -4.96
CA LEU A 60 13.09 -10.51 -4.22
C LEU A 60 14.28 -11.49 -4.27
N ALA A 61 14.05 -12.79 -4.11
CA ALA A 61 15.09 -13.81 -4.22
C ALA A 61 15.74 -13.87 -5.63
N ASN A 62 14.99 -13.45 -6.66
CA ASN A 62 15.43 -13.44 -8.06
C ASN A 62 15.68 -12.00 -8.58
N PHE A 63 16.03 -11.06 -7.71
CA PHE A 63 16.06 -9.63 -8.04
C PHE A 63 16.92 -9.27 -9.25
N SER A 64 18.09 -9.90 -9.40
CA SER A 64 19.03 -9.62 -10.50
C SER A 64 18.48 -9.96 -11.88
N VAL A 65 17.50 -10.86 -11.97
CA VAL A 65 16.92 -11.29 -13.25
C VAL A 65 16.08 -10.17 -13.88
N HIS A 66 15.34 -9.43 -13.06
CA HIS A 66 14.32 -8.49 -13.51
C HIS A 66 14.57 -7.05 -13.07
N GLU A 67 15.78 -6.74 -12.58
CA GLU A 67 16.17 -5.39 -12.16
C GLU A 67 15.88 -4.33 -13.23
N LYS A 68 16.10 -4.69 -14.50
CA LYS A 68 15.87 -3.84 -15.69
C LYS A 68 14.46 -3.93 -16.26
N PHE A 69 13.56 -4.70 -15.67
CA PHE A 69 12.18 -4.78 -16.11
C PHE A 69 11.44 -3.49 -15.74
N TYR A 70 10.95 -2.78 -16.75
CA TYR A 70 9.97 -1.70 -16.63
C TYR A 70 9.32 -1.45 -18.00
N LEU A 71 8.12 -0.88 -18.01
CA LEU A 71 7.49 -0.27 -19.18
C LEU A 71 7.60 1.25 -19.05
N SER A 72 8.25 1.91 -20.01
CA SER A 72 8.31 3.37 -19.99
C SER A 72 6.96 4.00 -20.34
N ASN A 73 6.75 5.26 -19.97
CA ASN A 73 5.60 6.03 -20.42
C ASN A 73 5.48 6.07 -21.96
N SER A 74 6.60 6.17 -22.68
CA SER A 74 6.61 6.11 -24.14
C SER A 74 6.15 4.74 -24.66
N ASP A 75 6.69 3.64 -24.10
CA ASP A 75 6.29 2.29 -24.49
C ASP A 75 4.79 2.09 -24.32
N ASN A 76 4.28 2.48 -23.16
CA ASN A 76 2.86 2.38 -22.81
C ASN A 76 1.98 3.23 -23.72
N TYR A 77 2.40 4.47 -24.04
CA TYR A 77 1.69 5.33 -24.98
C TYR A 77 1.55 4.69 -26.36
N TYR A 78 2.65 4.21 -26.96
CA TYR A 78 2.62 3.57 -28.28
C TYR A 78 1.74 2.32 -28.30
N LEU A 79 1.82 1.50 -27.25
CA LEU A 79 0.99 0.31 -27.08
C LEU A 79 -0.51 0.63 -27.02
N LYS A 80 -0.87 1.66 -26.26
CA LYS A 80 -2.26 2.11 -26.12
C LYS A 80 -2.81 2.74 -27.40
N GLU A 81 -2.04 3.63 -28.03
CA GLU A 81 -2.42 4.21 -29.32
C GLU A 81 -2.64 3.12 -30.37
N TYR A 82 -1.74 2.13 -30.42
CA TYR A 82 -1.85 0.99 -31.31
C TYR A 82 -3.14 0.19 -31.07
N LEU A 83 -3.38 -0.25 -29.83
CA LEU A 83 -4.56 -1.04 -29.49
C LEU A 83 -5.87 -0.26 -29.57
N GLY A 84 -5.81 1.08 -29.47
CA GLY A 84 -6.96 1.98 -29.58
C GLY A 84 -7.38 2.29 -31.03
N VAL A 85 -6.60 1.88 -32.03
CA VAL A 85 -7.00 2.06 -33.44
C VAL A 85 -8.24 1.21 -33.74
N GLU A 86 -9.40 1.85 -33.95
CA GLU A 86 -10.66 1.16 -34.28
C GLU A 86 -10.70 0.59 -35.71
N THR A 87 -9.80 1.09 -36.56
CA THR A 87 -9.66 0.67 -37.95
C THR A 87 -9.36 -0.83 -38.03
N LYS A 88 -10.35 -1.62 -38.44
CA LYS A 88 -10.22 -3.05 -38.71
C LYS A 88 -9.58 -3.22 -40.09
N VAL A 89 -8.35 -3.73 -40.16
CA VAL A 89 -7.78 -4.20 -41.44
C VAL A 89 -8.73 -5.26 -42.00
N LEU A 90 -9.19 -5.03 -43.23
CA LEU A 90 -10.29 -5.77 -43.88
C LEU A 90 -10.14 -7.29 -43.74
N ASN A 91 -11.13 -7.90 -43.06
CA ASN A 91 -11.28 -9.34 -42.92
C ASN A 91 -11.54 -10.01 -44.29
N ASN A 92 -11.23 -11.31 -44.44
CA ASN A 92 -11.59 -12.24 -45.55
C ASN A 92 -10.47 -12.89 -46.41
N LYS A 93 -10.07 -14.09 -45.97
CA LYS A 93 -10.06 -15.41 -46.65
C LYS A 93 -9.90 -15.61 -48.19
N LYS A 94 -9.90 -14.63 -49.10
CA LYS A 94 -9.64 -14.90 -50.54
C LYS A 94 -8.83 -13.80 -51.22
N GLY A 95 -7.84 -14.22 -52.02
CA GLY A 95 -6.63 -13.49 -52.45
C GLY A 95 -6.79 -12.31 -53.42
N GLY A 96 -7.86 -11.52 -53.34
CA GLY A 96 -8.06 -10.31 -54.18
C GLY A 96 -7.56 -9.00 -53.57
N LYS A 97 -6.65 -9.04 -52.57
CA LYS A 97 -6.65 -8.07 -51.47
C LYS A 97 -5.64 -6.92 -51.45
N ILE A 98 -4.63 -6.91 -52.33
CA ILE A 98 -3.57 -5.89 -52.23
C ILE A 98 -4.10 -4.49 -52.59
N ILE A 99 -4.98 -4.38 -53.59
CA ILE A 99 -5.46 -3.10 -54.13
C ILE A 99 -6.43 -2.36 -53.19
N LEU A 100 -7.35 -3.07 -52.52
CA LEU A 100 -8.30 -2.46 -51.56
C LEU A 100 -7.61 -2.03 -50.26
N SER A 101 -6.57 -2.77 -49.85
CA SER A 101 -5.75 -2.39 -48.71
C SER A 101 -4.97 -1.10 -49.01
N ILE A 102 -4.39 -0.97 -50.21
CA ILE A 102 -3.73 0.25 -50.70
C ILE A 102 -4.71 1.45 -50.77
N GLN A 103 -5.92 1.27 -51.31
CA GLN A 103 -6.94 2.34 -51.37
C GLN A 103 -7.40 2.82 -49.97
N PHE A 104 -7.53 1.91 -49.01
CA PHE A 104 -7.93 2.25 -47.65
C PHE A 104 -6.86 3.09 -46.92
N TRP A 105 -5.57 2.89 -47.23
CA TRP A 105 -4.45 3.62 -46.62
C TRP A 105 -4.26 5.04 -47.16
N PHE A 106 -4.65 5.31 -48.41
CA PHE A 106 -4.76 6.69 -48.91
C PHE A 106 -5.85 7.49 -48.17
N ASN A 107 -6.92 6.83 -47.71
CA ASN A 107 -8.04 7.48 -47.03
C ASN A 107 -7.78 7.74 -45.53
N LYS A 108 -6.90 6.96 -44.88
CA LYS A 108 -6.53 7.11 -43.46
C LYS A 108 -5.02 6.94 -43.22
N PRO A 109 -4.18 7.88 -43.69
CA PRO A 109 -2.73 7.76 -43.59
C PRO A 109 -2.23 7.76 -42.14
N GLN A 110 -2.89 8.50 -41.24
CA GLN A 110 -2.49 8.57 -39.83
C GLN A 110 -2.66 7.21 -39.11
N ASP A 111 -3.80 6.54 -39.29
CA ASP A 111 -4.05 5.22 -38.71
C ASP A 111 -3.04 4.18 -39.22
N TYR A 112 -2.69 4.24 -40.50
CA TYR A 112 -1.69 3.35 -41.10
C TYR A 112 -0.32 3.49 -40.42
N HIS A 113 0.16 4.72 -40.23
CA HIS A 113 1.42 4.96 -39.53
C HIS A 113 1.36 4.53 -38.06
N LYS A 114 0.24 4.77 -37.36
CA LYS A 114 0.03 4.28 -35.98
C LYS A 114 0.09 2.76 -35.89
N ILE A 115 -0.55 2.05 -36.83
CA ILE A 115 -0.53 0.58 -36.87
C ILE A 115 0.91 0.06 -37.09
N LEU A 116 1.60 0.54 -38.13
CA LEU A 116 2.95 0.06 -38.45
C LEU A 116 3.96 0.34 -37.34
N SER A 117 3.93 1.56 -36.80
CA SER A 117 4.81 1.91 -35.68
C SER A 117 4.45 1.13 -34.43
N GLY A 118 3.16 1.08 -34.09
CA GLY A 118 2.62 0.43 -32.91
C GLY A 118 2.98 -1.05 -32.82
N ILE A 119 2.86 -1.78 -33.92
CA ILE A 119 3.20 -3.21 -33.93
C ILE A 119 4.70 -3.46 -33.81
N LYS A 120 5.56 -2.62 -34.42
CA LYS A 120 7.01 -2.72 -34.24
C LYS A 120 7.36 -2.56 -32.75
N HIS A 121 6.82 -1.53 -32.10
CA HIS A 121 7.02 -1.29 -30.67
C HIS A 121 6.51 -2.45 -29.82
N PHE A 122 5.28 -2.94 -30.08
CA PHE A 122 4.72 -4.09 -29.36
C PHE A 122 5.66 -5.30 -29.40
N VAL A 123 6.14 -5.67 -30.58
CA VAL A 123 7.00 -6.86 -30.73
C VAL A 123 8.33 -6.66 -30.00
N ILE A 124 8.96 -5.48 -30.14
CA ILE A 124 10.22 -5.17 -29.44
C ILE A 124 10.04 -5.29 -27.92
N ILE A 125 9.04 -4.60 -27.37
CA ILE A 125 8.74 -4.59 -25.94
C ILE A 125 8.44 -6.01 -25.45
N PHE A 126 7.59 -6.73 -26.17
CA PHE A 126 7.22 -8.10 -25.83
C PHE A 126 8.45 -9.01 -25.69
N PHE A 127 9.35 -9.00 -26.67
CA PHE A 127 10.55 -9.84 -26.62
C PHE A 127 11.51 -9.43 -25.53
N GLU A 128 11.70 -8.13 -25.31
CA GLU A 128 12.52 -7.63 -24.22
C GLU A 128 12.00 -8.15 -22.87
N LYS A 129 10.69 -8.06 -22.64
CA LYS A 129 10.05 -8.49 -21.39
C LYS A 129 10.03 -10.01 -21.25
N TRP A 130 9.71 -10.73 -22.33
CA TRP A 130 9.77 -12.18 -22.36
C TRP A 130 11.18 -12.72 -22.09
N ASN A 131 12.21 -12.07 -22.64
CA ASN A 131 13.60 -12.45 -22.40
C ASN A 131 13.99 -12.36 -20.92
N ILE A 132 13.39 -11.43 -20.17
CA ILE A 132 13.57 -11.31 -18.73
C ILE A 132 12.76 -12.39 -18.00
N ILE A 133 11.45 -12.47 -18.27
CA ILE A 133 10.53 -13.38 -17.56
C ILE A 133 10.93 -14.84 -17.70
N LYS A 134 11.39 -15.26 -18.89
CA LYS A 134 11.78 -16.66 -19.15
C LYS A 134 13.01 -17.15 -18.36
N GLN A 135 13.78 -16.23 -17.77
CA GLN A 135 14.94 -16.56 -16.94
C GLN A 135 14.54 -16.87 -15.48
N LEU A 136 13.27 -16.64 -15.11
CA LEU A 136 12.78 -16.89 -13.77
C LEU A 136 12.65 -18.41 -13.47
N PRO A 137 13.12 -18.90 -12.30
CA PRO A 137 13.05 -20.32 -11.95
C PRO A 137 11.62 -20.85 -11.76
N ILE A 138 11.18 -21.75 -12.64
CA ILE A 138 9.79 -22.29 -12.66
C ILE A 138 9.44 -23.11 -11.41
N LYS A 139 10.40 -23.89 -10.87
CA LYS A 139 10.15 -24.88 -9.80
C LYS A 139 9.58 -24.26 -8.52
N SER A 140 10.03 -23.06 -8.15
CA SER A 140 9.62 -22.33 -6.94
C SER A 140 8.69 -21.16 -7.23
N MET A 141 8.16 -21.06 -8.46
CA MET A 141 7.34 -19.93 -8.91
C MET A 141 5.94 -19.99 -8.28
N PRO A 142 5.50 -18.91 -7.60
CA PRO A 142 4.13 -18.80 -7.07
C PRO A 142 3.08 -18.85 -8.18
N LYS A 143 1.87 -19.30 -7.86
CA LYS A 143 0.77 -19.53 -8.82
C LYS A 143 0.50 -18.32 -9.72
N THR A 144 0.27 -17.13 -9.15
CA THR A 144 0.02 -15.92 -9.95
C THR A 144 1.16 -15.59 -10.92
N ILE A 145 2.42 -15.76 -10.50
CA ILE A 145 3.57 -15.51 -11.39
C ILE A 145 3.67 -16.59 -12.47
N ARG A 146 3.29 -17.83 -12.17
CA ARG A 146 3.21 -18.91 -13.15
C ARG A 146 2.15 -18.65 -14.20
N GLU A 147 0.97 -18.17 -13.81
CA GLU A 147 -0.10 -17.79 -14.74
C GLU A 147 0.36 -16.68 -15.70
N ILE A 148 1.08 -15.66 -15.18
CA ILE A 148 1.70 -14.62 -16.01
C ILE A 148 2.73 -15.24 -16.96
N TYR A 149 3.63 -16.09 -16.46
CA TYR A 149 4.64 -16.76 -17.27
C TYR A 149 4.01 -17.56 -18.42
N GLU A 150 2.99 -18.36 -18.13
CA GLU A 150 2.27 -19.19 -19.10
C GLU A 150 1.56 -18.33 -20.14
N ARG A 151 0.89 -17.23 -19.74
CA ARG A 151 0.24 -16.31 -20.68
C ARG A 151 1.24 -15.64 -21.62
N VAL A 152 2.39 -15.21 -21.10
CA VAL A 152 3.47 -14.63 -21.91
C VAL A 152 4.04 -15.68 -22.87
N GLN A 153 4.25 -16.91 -22.41
CA GLN A 153 4.72 -18.01 -23.24
C GLN A 153 3.73 -18.36 -24.36
N ASP A 154 2.43 -18.41 -24.06
CA ASP A 154 1.37 -18.67 -25.01
C ASP A 154 1.29 -17.60 -26.10
N VAL A 155 1.47 -16.33 -25.74
CA VAL A 155 1.56 -15.23 -26.71
C VAL A 155 2.79 -15.41 -27.61
N ALA A 156 3.95 -15.74 -27.05
CA ALA A 156 5.17 -15.96 -27.83
C ALA A 156 4.97 -17.08 -28.87
N ASN A 157 4.36 -18.19 -28.46
CA ASN A 157 4.09 -19.35 -29.30
C ASN A 157 3.02 -19.07 -30.37
N TYR A 158 1.87 -18.52 -29.96
CA TYR A 158 0.69 -18.33 -30.81
C TYR A 158 0.97 -17.39 -31.99
N PHE A 159 1.64 -16.27 -31.73
CA PHE A 159 1.95 -15.31 -32.78
C PHE A 159 3.14 -15.75 -33.65
N SER A 160 3.75 -16.90 -33.33
CA SER A 160 5.03 -17.33 -33.91
C SER A 160 6.04 -16.19 -33.86
N LEU A 161 5.99 -15.39 -32.78
CA LEU A 161 6.95 -14.34 -32.54
C LEU A 161 8.26 -15.05 -32.27
N SER A 162 9.00 -15.28 -33.35
CA SER A 162 10.33 -15.84 -33.32
C SER A 162 11.34 -14.70 -33.17
N LYS A 163 12.51 -15.04 -32.62
CA LYS A 163 13.65 -14.13 -32.59
C LYS A 163 13.97 -13.57 -33.99
N GLU A 164 13.66 -14.31 -35.05
CA GLU A 164 13.79 -13.86 -36.43
C GLU A 164 12.91 -12.65 -36.77
N ILE A 165 11.61 -12.68 -36.41
CA ILE A 165 10.69 -11.55 -36.62
C ILE A 165 11.17 -10.33 -35.82
N SER A 166 11.58 -10.53 -34.57
CA SER A 166 12.17 -9.47 -33.74
C SER A 166 13.39 -8.84 -34.40
N ASN A 167 14.33 -9.66 -34.88
CA ASN A 167 15.55 -9.19 -35.54
C ASN A 167 15.23 -8.41 -36.83
N LYS A 168 14.28 -8.89 -37.65
CA LYS A 168 13.81 -8.19 -38.86
C LYS A 168 13.22 -6.82 -38.54
N ILE A 169 12.46 -6.70 -37.44
CA ILE A 169 11.91 -5.42 -36.97
C ILE A 169 13.02 -4.48 -36.51
N VAL A 170 13.96 -4.97 -35.70
CA VAL A 170 15.08 -4.17 -35.16
C VAL A 170 16.00 -3.68 -36.27
N SER A 171 16.25 -4.49 -37.30
CA SER A 171 17.07 -4.13 -38.46
C SER A 171 16.30 -3.38 -39.55
N ASP A 172 15.04 -2.99 -39.31
CA ASP A 172 14.12 -2.36 -40.27
C ASP A 172 13.99 -3.09 -41.62
N ASN A 173 14.14 -4.42 -41.62
CA ASN A 173 14.08 -5.27 -42.82
C ASN A 173 12.73 -6.00 -42.97
N ILE A 174 11.76 -5.72 -42.11
CA ILE A 174 10.44 -6.33 -42.16
C ILE A 174 9.55 -5.61 -43.17
N SER A 175 8.86 -6.38 -44.04
CA SER A 175 7.96 -5.78 -45.03
C SER A 175 6.68 -5.26 -44.38
N ASN A 176 6.07 -4.22 -44.96
CA ASN A 176 4.76 -3.72 -44.52
C ASN A 176 3.68 -4.82 -44.55
N LEU A 177 3.74 -5.74 -45.52
CA LEU A 177 2.80 -6.87 -45.60
C LEU A 177 2.95 -7.84 -44.43
N GLU A 178 4.18 -8.10 -43.96
CA GLU A 178 4.41 -8.93 -42.77
C GLU A 178 3.91 -8.23 -41.50
N LEU A 179 4.17 -6.92 -41.36
CA LEU A 179 3.65 -6.12 -40.24
C LEU A 179 2.12 -6.14 -40.21
N LEU A 180 1.46 -6.00 -41.35
CA LEU A 180 -0.01 -6.03 -41.42
C LEU A 180 -0.61 -7.41 -41.08
N LYS A 181 0.07 -8.49 -41.47
CA LYS A 181 -0.34 -9.85 -41.06
C LYS A 181 -0.22 -10.05 -39.56
N LEU A 182 0.83 -9.51 -38.94
CA LEU A 182 0.99 -9.53 -37.49
C LEU A 182 -0.09 -8.67 -36.80
N ASP A 183 -0.44 -7.50 -37.35
CA ASP A 183 -1.47 -6.62 -36.80
C ASP A 183 -2.84 -7.30 -36.76
N GLN A 184 -3.20 -7.98 -37.85
CA GLN A 184 -4.41 -8.77 -37.92
C GLN A 184 -4.47 -9.80 -36.79
N LYS A 185 -3.39 -10.55 -36.56
CA LYS A 185 -3.36 -11.54 -35.48
C LYS A 185 -3.44 -10.89 -34.09
N ILE A 186 -2.62 -9.86 -33.84
CA ILE A 186 -2.43 -9.28 -32.51
C ILE A 186 -3.63 -8.43 -32.10
N ARG A 187 -3.99 -7.42 -32.91
CA ARG A 187 -4.99 -6.41 -32.54
C ARG A 187 -6.40 -6.79 -32.98
N ILE A 188 -6.58 -7.45 -34.12
CA ILE A 188 -7.93 -7.73 -34.64
C ILE A 188 -8.47 -9.05 -34.10
N GLU A 189 -7.66 -10.10 -34.13
CA GLU A 189 -8.10 -11.44 -33.72
C GLU A 189 -7.96 -11.69 -32.21
N ASN A 190 -7.02 -11.01 -31.54
CA ASN A 190 -6.63 -11.33 -30.15
C ASN A 190 -6.47 -10.11 -29.23
N SER A 191 -7.17 -8.99 -29.49
CA SER A 191 -7.02 -7.74 -28.71
C SER A 191 -7.10 -7.95 -27.20
N GLU A 192 -8.07 -8.74 -26.73
CA GLU A 192 -8.30 -8.95 -25.30
C GLU A 192 -7.14 -9.71 -24.65
N LYS A 193 -6.64 -10.77 -25.30
CA LYS A 193 -5.45 -11.51 -24.82
C LYS A 193 -4.23 -10.61 -24.70
N ILE A 194 -4.07 -9.64 -25.61
CA ILE A 194 -2.98 -8.66 -25.56
C ILE A 194 -3.18 -7.64 -24.44
N LYS A 195 -4.41 -7.16 -24.22
CA LYS A 195 -4.72 -6.28 -23.09
C LYS A 195 -4.47 -6.95 -21.74
N GLU A 196 -4.85 -8.22 -21.60
CA GLU A 196 -4.56 -9.03 -20.42
C GLU A 196 -3.04 -9.16 -20.19
N LEU A 197 -2.27 -9.45 -21.24
CA LEU A 197 -0.81 -9.48 -21.15
C LEU A 197 -0.21 -8.14 -20.70
N LEU A 198 -0.72 -7.02 -21.21
CA LEU A 198 -0.26 -5.70 -20.77
C LEU A 198 -0.60 -5.47 -19.30
N PHE A 199 -1.76 -5.90 -18.84
CA PHE A 199 -2.14 -5.85 -17.44
C PHE A 199 -1.20 -6.70 -16.56
N ASP A 200 -0.79 -7.88 -17.03
CA ASP A 200 0.20 -8.72 -16.37
C ASP A 200 1.56 -8.01 -16.24
N PHE A 201 1.99 -7.27 -17.27
CA PHE A 201 3.21 -6.46 -17.18
C PHE A 201 3.08 -5.30 -16.19
N TYR A 202 1.92 -4.64 -16.11
CA TYR A 202 1.69 -3.59 -15.09
C TYR A 202 1.69 -4.16 -13.67
N ASN A 203 1.08 -5.33 -13.46
CA ASN A 203 1.12 -6.04 -12.17
C ASN A 203 2.55 -6.41 -11.79
N LEU A 204 3.31 -6.98 -12.73
CA LEU A 204 4.69 -7.34 -12.48
C LEU A 204 5.52 -6.12 -12.13
N GLU A 205 5.44 -5.03 -12.90
CA GLU A 205 6.16 -3.79 -12.59
C GLU A 205 5.79 -3.21 -11.22
N ALA A 206 4.50 -3.24 -10.84
CA ALA A 206 4.06 -2.82 -9.51
C ALA A 206 4.65 -3.70 -8.40
N TYR A 207 4.69 -5.02 -8.59
CA TYR A 207 5.35 -5.93 -7.64
C TYR A 207 6.85 -5.67 -7.53
N LEU A 208 7.51 -5.41 -8.66
CA LEU A 208 8.93 -5.06 -8.70
C LEU A 208 9.20 -3.73 -8.00
N SER A 209 8.27 -2.78 -8.08
CA SER A 209 8.31 -1.51 -7.36
C SER A 209 8.33 -1.73 -5.83
N ILE A 210 7.47 -2.62 -5.34
CA ILE A 210 7.38 -2.93 -3.90
C ILE A 210 8.68 -3.58 -3.40
N ILE A 211 9.26 -4.55 -4.11
CA ILE A 211 10.52 -5.18 -3.67
C ILE A 211 11.73 -4.26 -3.83
N LYS A 212 11.68 -3.25 -4.72
CA LYS A 212 12.68 -2.17 -4.75
C LYS A 212 12.62 -1.35 -3.46
N ALA A 213 11.42 -1.07 -2.94
CA ALA A 213 11.24 -0.43 -1.64
C ALA A 213 11.84 -1.27 -0.50
N VAL A 214 11.62 -2.59 -0.51
CA VAL A 214 12.23 -3.54 0.44
C VAL A 214 13.75 -3.36 0.50
N ARG A 215 14.42 -3.41 -0.66
CA ARG A 215 15.89 -3.29 -0.73
C ARG A 215 16.39 -1.90 -0.36
N LYS A 216 15.67 -0.85 -0.75
CA LYS A 216 16.10 0.55 -0.52
C LYS A 216 15.94 0.96 0.94
N TYR A 217 14.87 0.52 1.59
CA TYR A 217 14.49 0.99 2.93
C TYR A 217 14.59 -0.09 4.01
N ASN A 218 15.09 -1.28 3.68
CA ASN A 218 15.22 -2.44 4.58
C ASN A 218 13.90 -2.84 5.25
N TYR A 219 12.79 -2.75 4.52
CA TYR A 219 11.49 -3.22 5.03
C TYR A 219 11.46 -4.75 5.14
N ILE A 220 10.66 -5.27 6.06
CA ILE A 220 10.50 -6.71 6.28
C ILE A 220 9.06 -7.15 6.00
N PHE A 221 8.84 -8.41 5.66
CA PHE A 221 7.47 -8.95 5.59
C PHE A 221 7.04 -9.43 6.98
N PRO A 222 5.87 -9.00 7.48
CA PRO A 222 5.37 -9.46 8.78
C PRO A 222 4.95 -10.93 8.73
N ASP A 223 5.18 -11.65 9.81
CA ASP A 223 4.73 -13.03 9.96
C ASP A 223 3.37 -13.08 10.68
N PHE A 224 2.41 -13.79 10.09
CA PHE A 224 1.09 -13.95 10.66
C PHE A 224 1.01 -15.18 11.57
N ILE A 225 0.43 -15.01 12.75
CA ILE A 225 0.32 -16.07 13.78
C ILE A 225 -1.15 -16.37 14.14
N GLU A 226 -1.43 -17.60 14.60
CA GLU A 226 -2.78 -18.01 15.03
C GLU A 226 -3.18 -17.40 16.39
N GLY A 227 -2.19 -17.12 17.26
CA GLY A 227 -2.39 -16.55 18.59
C GLY A 227 -2.88 -15.11 18.58
N SER A 228 -2.97 -14.49 19.77
CA SER A 228 -3.45 -13.12 19.87
C SER A 228 -2.40 -12.02 19.92
N ASP A 229 -1.15 -12.38 20.11
CA ASP A 229 -0.07 -11.44 20.41
C ASP A 229 0.34 -10.63 19.17
N LEU A 230 0.58 -9.34 19.36
CA LEU A 230 1.16 -8.45 18.34
C LEU A 230 2.51 -7.97 18.87
N GLU A 231 3.58 -8.37 18.19
CA GLU A 231 4.96 -8.01 18.54
C GLU A 231 5.59 -7.27 17.37
N ILE A 232 6.15 -6.10 17.66
CA ILE A 232 6.83 -5.26 16.69
C ILE A 232 8.16 -4.83 17.30
N GLU A 233 9.25 -5.18 16.64
CA GLU A 233 10.62 -4.82 17.04
C GLU A 233 11.17 -3.73 16.11
N GLU A 234 11.71 -2.69 16.73
CA GLU A 234 12.42 -1.57 16.11
C GLU A 234 11.64 -0.92 14.95
N MET A 235 10.35 -0.64 15.18
CA MET A 235 9.52 0.11 14.22
C MET A 235 9.93 1.58 14.13
N TYR A 236 9.79 2.13 12.93
CA TYR A 236 10.07 3.52 12.62
C TYR A 236 9.07 4.09 11.61
N HIS A 237 8.89 5.41 11.63
CA HIS A 237 8.04 6.08 10.66
C HIS A 237 8.85 6.42 9.39
N PRO A 238 8.46 5.95 8.19
CA PRO A 238 9.30 6.07 6.99
C PRO A 238 9.41 7.49 6.41
N LEU A 239 8.55 8.41 6.86
CA LEU A 239 8.61 9.84 6.51
C LEU A 239 9.41 10.69 7.50
N VAL A 240 9.87 10.12 8.62
CA VAL A 240 10.63 10.85 9.64
C VAL A 240 12.12 10.54 9.46
N SER A 241 12.93 11.55 9.18
CA SER A 241 14.39 11.43 9.15
C SER A 241 14.94 11.15 10.55
N ASP A 242 15.98 10.31 10.63
CA ASP A 242 16.64 9.94 11.90
C ASP A 242 15.65 9.47 12.99
N CYS A 243 14.64 8.70 12.57
CA CYS A 243 13.56 8.25 13.43
C CYS A 243 14.08 7.34 14.56
N VAL A 244 13.79 7.70 15.81
CA VAL A 244 14.04 6.82 16.96
C VAL A 244 13.10 5.61 16.87
N THR A 245 13.69 4.43 16.75
CA THR A 245 12.99 3.15 16.66
C THR A 245 12.33 2.76 17.98
N ASN A 246 11.21 2.06 17.91
CA ASN A 246 10.44 1.66 19.08
C ASN A 246 10.01 0.19 19.00
N ASN A 247 9.84 -0.44 20.16
CA ASN A 247 9.24 -1.77 20.26
C ASN A 247 7.81 -1.62 20.74
N PHE A 248 6.91 -2.45 20.24
CA PHE A 248 5.53 -2.53 20.71
C PHE A 248 5.18 -3.99 20.94
N LYS A 249 4.59 -4.28 22.10
CA LYS A 249 4.11 -5.60 22.43
C LYS A 249 2.70 -5.49 22.99
N TYR A 250 1.82 -6.25 22.37
CA TYR A 250 0.50 -6.58 22.86
C TYR A 250 0.53 -8.02 23.34
N GLU A 251 0.07 -8.25 24.56
CA GLU A 251 -0.02 -9.58 25.16
C GLU A 251 -1.48 -9.92 25.38
N SER A 252 -1.85 -11.17 25.07
CA SER A 252 -3.19 -11.69 25.34
C SER A 252 -3.62 -11.44 26.80
N GLY A 253 -4.79 -10.82 26.96
CA GLY A 253 -5.32 -10.45 28.27
C GLY A 253 -4.94 -9.04 28.74
N LEU A 254 -4.08 -8.30 28.02
CA LEU A 254 -3.80 -6.87 28.23
C LEU A 254 -4.25 -6.04 27.02
N ASN A 255 -5.53 -6.19 26.65
CA ASN A 255 -6.00 -5.75 25.34
C ASN A 255 -6.29 -4.25 25.19
N LEU A 256 -6.20 -3.48 26.27
CA LEU A 256 -6.42 -2.03 26.31
C LEU A 256 -5.11 -1.31 26.62
N THR A 257 -4.39 -0.87 25.60
CA THR A 257 -3.11 -0.17 25.78
C THR A 257 -3.30 1.34 25.79
N PHE A 258 -2.93 1.99 26.89
CA PHE A 258 -2.98 3.44 27.03
C PHE A 258 -1.61 4.08 26.80
N LEU A 259 -1.52 4.94 25.78
CA LEU A 259 -0.33 5.72 25.47
C LEU A 259 -0.42 7.11 26.12
N THR A 260 0.49 7.38 27.04
CA THR A 260 0.57 8.67 27.75
C THR A 260 1.86 9.42 27.41
N GLY A 261 1.84 10.73 27.59
CA GLY A 261 2.99 11.59 27.33
C GLY A 261 2.59 12.99 26.86
N PRO A 262 3.51 13.95 26.90
CA PRO A 262 3.26 15.31 26.45
C PRO A 262 3.05 15.36 24.91
N ASN A 263 2.38 16.38 24.37
CA ASN A 263 2.02 16.43 22.94
C ASN A 263 3.20 16.40 21.98
N MET A 264 4.32 17.01 22.40
CA MET A 264 5.54 17.05 21.61
C MET A 264 6.42 15.79 21.74
N SER A 265 6.00 14.76 22.50
CA SER A 265 6.81 13.54 22.66
C SER A 265 6.75 12.57 21.48
N GLY A 266 5.98 12.86 20.42
CA GLY A 266 5.85 12.00 19.24
C GLY A 266 4.75 10.92 19.34
N LYS A 267 3.75 11.09 20.21
CA LYS A 267 2.63 10.11 20.37
C LYS A 267 1.92 9.83 19.06
N SER A 268 1.46 10.87 18.37
CA SER A 268 0.74 10.69 17.10
C SER A 268 1.61 10.07 16.01
N THR A 269 2.93 10.34 16.00
CA THR A 269 3.88 9.68 15.08
C THR A 269 4.00 8.18 15.39
N LEU A 270 4.08 7.81 16.67
CA LEU A 270 4.12 6.41 17.10
C LEU A 270 2.83 5.67 16.72
N LEU A 271 1.67 6.28 16.99
CA LEU A 271 0.36 5.71 16.64
C LEU A 271 0.20 5.56 15.12
N ARG A 272 0.60 6.57 14.32
CA ARG A 272 0.65 6.46 12.85
C ARG A 272 1.53 5.31 12.40
N THR A 273 2.71 5.17 13.01
CA THR A 273 3.65 4.07 12.68
C THR A 273 3.04 2.71 12.95
N LEU A 274 2.42 2.54 14.12
CA LEU A 274 1.76 1.29 14.50
C LEU A 274 0.62 0.94 13.55
N GLY A 275 -0.27 1.91 13.29
CA GLY A 275 -1.39 1.74 12.36
C GLY A 275 -0.94 1.45 10.94
N LEU A 276 0.14 2.09 10.49
CA LEU A 276 0.74 1.87 9.19
C LEU A 276 1.29 0.44 9.05
N ILE A 277 2.02 -0.07 10.06
CA ILE A 277 2.57 -1.43 10.05
C ILE A 277 1.44 -2.46 9.96
N VAL A 278 0.41 -2.33 10.81
CA VAL A 278 -0.73 -3.25 10.79
C VAL A 278 -1.44 -3.20 9.44
N TYR A 279 -1.70 -1.99 8.93
CA TYR A 279 -2.35 -1.84 7.62
C TYR A 279 -1.53 -2.44 6.48
N LEU A 280 -0.26 -2.06 6.32
CA LEU A 280 0.61 -2.58 5.26
C LEU A 280 0.75 -4.11 5.36
N GLY A 281 0.87 -4.67 6.56
CA GLY A 281 0.88 -6.11 6.77
C GLY A 281 -0.38 -6.79 6.23
N HIS A 282 -1.55 -6.21 6.49
CA HIS A 282 -2.85 -6.70 5.98
C HIS A 282 -3.07 -6.44 4.48
N ARG A 283 -2.18 -5.67 3.85
CA ARG A 283 -2.07 -5.55 2.39
C ARG A 283 -1.11 -6.59 1.78
N GLY A 284 -0.49 -7.46 2.59
CA GLY A 284 0.58 -8.37 2.15
C GLY A 284 1.90 -7.66 1.85
N LEU A 285 2.05 -6.41 2.28
CA LEU A 285 3.19 -5.56 1.97
C LEU A 285 4.29 -5.67 3.04
N PRO A 286 5.53 -5.30 2.68
CA PRO A 286 6.60 -5.16 3.65
C PRO A 286 6.41 -3.90 4.49
N VAL A 287 6.95 -3.90 5.71
CA VAL A 287 6.70 -2.90 6.76
C VAL A 287 8.01 -2.32 7.32
N PRO A 288 8.00 -1.06 7.82
CA PRO A 288 9.18 -0.38 8.37
C PRO A 288 9.46 -0.81 9.83
N ALA A 289 10.02 -2.00 9.99
CA ALA A 289 10.42 -2.57 11.28
C ALA A 289 11.55 -3.59 11.08
N GLN A 290 12.18 -4.03 12.17
CA GLN A 290 13.16 -5.12 12.12
C GLN A 290 12.49 -6.50 12.15
N ARG A 291 11.39 -6.62 12.91
CA ARG A 291 10.60 -7.86 12.99
C ARG A 291 9.16 -7.53 13.39
N VAL A 292 8.21 -8.26 12.81
CA VAL A 292 6.79 -8.14 13.17
C VAL A 292 6.14 -9.52 13.20
N LEU A 293 5.56 -9.87 14.35
CA LEU A 293 4.62 -10.97 14.51
C LEU A 293 3.24 -10.37 14.76
N MET A 294 2.24 -10.74 13.97
CA MET A 294 0.89 -10.20 14.15
C MET A 294 -0.18 -11.25 13.90
N PRO A 295 -1.34 -11.15 14.58
CA PRO A 295 -2.49 -11.92 14.19
C PRO A 295 -3.15 -11.32 12.95
N TYR A 296 -4.04 -12.08 12.33
CA TYR A 296 -4.97 -11.53 11.35
C TYR A 296 -6.12 -10.80 12.05
N TYR A 297 -6.35 -9.55 11.68
CA TYR A 297 -7.48 -8.74 12.10
C TYR A 297 -8.48 -8.62 10.95
N GLU A 298 -9.75 -8.89 11.24
CA GLU A 298 -10.86 -8.75 10.30
C GLU A 298 -11.33 -7.29 10.17
N GLY A 299 -11.04 -6.46 11.17
CA GLY A 299 -11.32 -5.02 11.14
C GLY A 299 -10.14 -4.20 11.63
N ILE A 300 -9.76 -3.17 10.87
CA ILE A 300 -8.68 -2.23 11.22
C ILE A 300 -9.26 -0.82 11.29
N PHE A 301 -9.24 -0.24 12.47
CA PHE A 301 -9.82 1.07 12.78
C PHE A 301 -8.71 2.01 13.23
N ILE A 302 -8.52 3.12 12.52
CA ILE A 302 -7.46 4.08 12.83
C ILE A 302 -8.11 5.46 12.87
N TYR A 303 -8.17 6.04 14.06
CA TYR A 303 -8.81 7.33 14.31
C TYR A 303 -7.77 8.30 14.88
N LEU A 304 -7.00 8.94 14.00
CA LEU A 304 -5.85 9.78 14.38
C LEU A 304 -6.09 11.28 14.22
N ASN A 305 -6.87 11.69 13.21
CA ASN A 305 -7.26 13.07 13.00
C ASN A 305 -8.75 13.13 12.69
N VAL A 306 -9.60 12.98 13.72
CA VAL A 306 -11.02 13.37 13.56
C VAL A 306 -11.02 14.87 13.31
N THR A 307 -11.42 15.31 12.12
CA THR A 307 -11.64 16.73 11.79
C THR A 307 -13.13 16.94 11.59
N ASP A 308 -13.60 18.15 11.88
CA ASP A 308 -15.01 18.51 11.74
C ASP A 308 -15.56 18.16 10.35
N ASP A 309 -16.78 17.64 10.31
CA ASP A 309 -17.56 17.57 9.09
C ASP A 309 -18.53 18.75 9.06
N VAL A 310 -18.01 19.89 8.61
CA VAL A 310 -18.77 21.14 8.45
C VAL A 310 -20.00 20.94 7.55
N ILE A 311 -19.98 19.93 6.68
CA ILE A 311 -21.04 19.68 5.69
C ILE A 311 -22.21 18.92 6.31
N SER A 312 -21.96 17.95 7.20
CA SER A 312 -23.04 17.18 7.85
C SER A 312 -23.62 17.86 9.10
N GLY A 313 -22.94 18.86 9.67
CA GLY A 313 -23.39 19.57 10.86
C GLY A 313 -23.30 18.75 12.16
N ASP A 314 -22.68 17.56 12.11
CA ASP A 314 -22.40 16.76 13.29
C ASP A 314 -21.31 17.42 14.13
N SER A 315 -21.49 17.44 15.46
CA SER A 315 -20.43 17.89 16.36
C SER A 315 -19.26 16.91 16.34
N TYR A 316 -18.04 17.41 16.58
CA TYR A 316 -16.82 16.61 16.73
C TYR A 316 -17.02 15.36 17.60
N PHE A 317 -17.67 15.55 18.75
CA PHE A 317 -17.99 14.49 19.69
C PHE A 317 -18.90 13.40 19.11
N LEU A 318 -19.92 13.79 18.32
CA LEU A 318 -20.84 12.82 17.72
C LEU A 318 -20.14 11.93 16.67
N VAL A 319 -19.18 12.50 15.91
CA VAL A 319 -18.35 11.71 14.98
C VAL A 319 -17.48 10.70 15.73
N GLU A 320 -16.87 11.10 16.85
CA GLU A 320 -16.10 10.18 17.71
C GLU A 320 -16.99 9.05 18.26
N VAL A 321 -18.21 9.36 18.70
CA VAL A 321 -19.16 8.35 19.18
C VAL A 321 -19.57 7.39 18.07
N LYS A 322 -19.88 7.90 16.87
CA LYS A 322 -20.24 7.05 15.71
C LYS A 322 -19.11 6.08 15.34
N ASN A 323 -17.86 6.55 15.36
CA ASN A 323 -16.68 5.70 15.13
C ASN A 323 -16.58 4.56 16.16
N VAL A 324 -16.77 4.87 17.45
CA VAL A 324 -16.78 3.87 18.51
C VAL A 324 -17.89 2.84 18.31
N VAL A 325 -19.10 3.29 17.97
CA VAL A 325 -20.25 2.40 17.72
C VAL A 325 -20.00 1.47 16.53
N GLU A 326 -19.38 1.97 15.46
CA GLU A 326 -18.97 1.16 14.30
C GLU A 326 -18.05 0.01 14.71
N LEU A 327 -16.98 0.32 15.47
CA LEU A 327 -16.07 -0.70 16.00
C LEU A 327 -16.82 -1.72 16.88
N LEU A 328 -17.66 -1.25 17.82
CA LEU A 328 -18.38 -2.13 18.74
C LEU A 328 -19.34 -3.07 17.99
N ASN A 329 -19.97 -2.61 16.90
CA ASN A 329 -20.84 -3.46 16.09
C ASN A 329 -20.08 -4.59 15.41
N GLU A 330 -18.84 -4.34 14.96
CA GLU A 330 -17.98 -5.35 14.34
C GLU A 330 -17.49 -6.36 15.38
N LEU A 331 -17.07 -5.88 16.54
CA LEU A 331 -16.71 -6.72 17.69
C LEU A 331 -17.88 -7.61 18.15
N LYS A 332 -19.11 -7.07 18.20
CA LYS A 332 -20.32 -7.83 18.56
C LYS A 332 -20.68 -8.92 17.55
N GLN A 333 -20.25 -8.79 16.29
CA GLN A 333 -20.36 -9.85 15.29
C GLN A 333 -19.31 -10.96 15.48
N GLY A 334 -18.45 -10.86 16.50
CA GLY A 334 -17.39 -11.82 16.78
C GLY A 334 -16.10 -11.56 16.01
N LYS A 335 -16.02 -10.44 15.28
CA LYS A 335 -14.83 -10.09 14.48
C LYS A 335 -13.68 -9.70 15.38
N ARG A 336 -12.49 -10.11 14.96
CA ARG A 336 -11.24 -9.71 15.58
C ARG A 336 -10.76 -8.36 15.03
N CYS A 337 -10.61 -7.35 15.88
CA CYS A 337 -10.30 -5.99 15.43
C CYS A 337 -8.98 -5.44 16.01
N PHE A 338 -8.36 -4.56 15.24
CA PHE A 338 -7.29 -3.67 15.69
C PHE A 338 -7.82 -2.24 15.66
N ALA A 339 -7.75 -1.49 16.76
CA ALA A 339 -8.17 -0.10 16.80
C ALA A 339 -7.14 0.82 17.44
N ILE A 340 -6.89 1.95 16.78
CA ILE A 340 -6.14 3.07 17.33
C ILE A 340 -7.08 4.26 17.50
N PHE A 341 -7.00 4.85 18.68
CA PHE A 341 -7.66 6.09 19.01
C PHE A 341 -6.61 7.10 19.45
N ASP A 342 -6.38 8.14 18.63
CA ASP A 342 -5.76 9.34 19.13
C ASP A 342 -6.89 10.17 19.73
N GLU A 343 -6.81 10.49 21.02
CA GLU A 343 -7.43 11.76 21.37
C GLU A 343 -8.66 11.77 22.28
N LEU A 344 -9.33 10.62 22.45
CA LEU A 344 -10.81 10.52 22.47
C LEU A 344 -11.59 11.49 23.37
N PHE A 345 -12.77 11.86 22.88
CA PHE A 345 -13.81 12.61 23.59
C PHE A 345 -13.37 14.04 23.95
N ARG A 346 -12.57 14.65 23.09
CA ARG A 346 -12.11 16.04 23.24
C ARG A 346 -13.18 17.08 23.05
N GLY A 347 -14.22 16.75 22.29
CA GLY A 347 -15.30 17.67 21.94
C GLY A 347 -16.32 17.91 23.06
N THR A 348 -16.13 17.35 24.27
CA THR A 348 -17.07 17.45 25.39
C THR A 348 -16.39 17.93 26.68
N ASN A 349 -17.19 18.19 27.72
CA ASN A 349 -16.69 18.59 29.02
C ASN A 349 -15.82 17.49 29.66
N TYR A 350 -14.84 17.89 30.47
CA TYR A 350 -13.87 16.99 31.09
C TYR A 350 -14.51 15.83 31.88
N SER A 351 -15.56 16.13 32.65
CA SER A 351 -16.29 15.11 33.43
C SER A 351 -16.96 14.08 32.52
N ASP A 352 -17.59 14.54 31.43
CA ASP A 352 -18.26 13.66 30.46
C ASP A 352 -17.23 12.80 29.72
N ALA A 353 -16.09 13.39 29.32
CA ALA A 353 -15.01 12.67 28.67
C ALA A 353 -14.46 11.52 29.53
N ILE A 354 -14.36 11.72 30.86
CA ILE A 354 -13.97 10.67 31.81
C ILE A 354 -15.00 9.54 31.83
N GLU A 355 -16.29 9.83 31.98
CA GLU A 355 -17.33 8.81 32.06
C GLU A 355 -17.53 8.05 30.73
N CYS A 356 -17.47 8.75 29.60
CA CYS A 356 -17.47 8.12 28.28
C CYS A 356 -16.25 7.21 28.10
N SER A 357 -15.06 7.64 28.52
CA SER A 357 -13.85 6.82 28.46
C SER A 357 -13.96 5.56 29.31
N LYS A 358 -14.50 5.64 30.54
CA LYS A 358 -14.75 4.45 31.38
C LYS A 358 -15.68 3.47 30.72
N THR A 359 -16.81 3.97 30.20
CA THR A 359 -17.80 3.14 29.49
C THR A 359 -17.16 2.44 28.30
N LEU A 360 -16.39 3.16 27.48
CA LEU A 360 -15.67 2.58 26.36
C LEU A 360 -14.70 1.48 26.80
N CYS A 361 -13.89 1.72 27.83
CA CYS A 361 -12.97 0.72 28.36
C CYS A 361 -13.70 -0.55 28.80
N PHE A 362 -14.82 -0.40 29.51
CA PHE A 362 -15.64 -1.50 29.97
C PHE A 362 -16.23 -2.32 28.81
N GLU A 363 -16.71 -1.66 27.77
CA GLU A 363 -17.25 -2.31 26.57
C GLU A 363 -16.16 -3.04 25.75
N LEU A 364 -14.93 -2.52 25.71
CA LEU A 364 -13.84 -3.11 24.92
C LEU A 364 -13.09 -4.24 25.66
N ALA A 365 -13.05 -4.23 27.00
CA ALA A 365 -12.31 -5.20 27.80
C ALA A 365 -12.63 -6.68 27.51
N PRO A 366 -13.90 -7.09 27.25
CA PRO A 366 -14.22 -8.48 26.95
C PRO A 366 -13.55 -9.05 25.69
N TYR A 367 -13.14 -8.20 24.74
CA TYR A 367 -12.63 -8.62 23.42
C TYR A 367 -11.12 -8.89 23.44
N LYS A 368 -10.68 -9.90 24.19
CA LYS A 368 -9.26 -10.22 24.46
C LYS A 368 -8.43 -10.64 23.23
N SER A 369 -9.07 -10.97 22.12
CA SER A 369 -8.41 -11.21 20.84
C SER A 369 -8.14 -9.93 20.05
N SER A 370 -8.82 -8.83 20.38
CA SER A 370 -8.72 -7.56 19.65
C SER A 370 -7.72 -6.62 20.31
N CYS A 371 -6.97 -5.85 19.53
CA CYS A 371 -5.94 -4.96 20.04
C CYS A 371 -6.40 -3.51 19.98
N PHE A 372 -6.46 -2.84 21.14
CA PHE A 372 -6.89 -1.46 21.24
C PHE A 372 -5.78 -0.59 21.81
N VAL A 373 -5.43 0.48 21.11
CA VAL A 373 -4.43 1.46 21.55
C VAL A 373 -5.06 2.84 21.60
N VAL A 374 -5.05 3.44 22.79
CA VAL A 374 -5.69 4.71 23.07
C VAL A 374 -4.65 5.69 23.60
N SER A 375 -4.40 6.80 22.89
CA SER A 375 -3.70 7.92 23.52
C SER A 375 -4.68 8.75 24.36
N THR A 376 -4.18 9.29 25.46
CA THR A 376 -5.03 10.07 26.37
C THR A 376 -4.24 11.06 27.21
N HIS A 377 -4.90 12.15 27.57
CA HIS A 377 -4.46 13.11 28.59
C HIS A 377 -5.20 12.97 29.91
N LEU A 378 -6.17 12.08 30.00
CA LEU A 378 -7.00 11.87 31.17
C LEU A 378 -6.23 11.02 32.21
N SER A 379 -5.04 11.44 32.61
CA SER A 379 -4.23 10.72 33.60
C SER A 379 -4.96 10.53 34.94
N GLU A 380 -5.90 11.42 35.25
CA GLU A 380 -6.72 11.36 36.47
C GLU A 380 -7.72 10.19 36.47
N LEU A 381 -8.32 9.86 35.31
CA LEU A 381 -9.20 8.70 35.15
C LEU A 381 -8.52 7.44 35.70
N PHE A 382 -7.26 7.27 35.34
CA PHE A 382 -6.46 6.10 35.63
C PHE A 382 -5.90 6.05 37.06
N LYS A 383 -6.08 7.10 37.86
CA LYS A 383 -5.75 7.04 39.31
C LYS A 383 -6.75 6.16 40.06
N ASN A 384 -8.02 6.20 39.66
CA ASN A 384 -9.13 5.56 40.38
C ASN A 384 -9.85 4.49 39.56
N TYR A 385 -9.40 4.23 38.32
CA TYR A 385 -10.00 3.25 37.42
C TYR A 385 -8.93 2.38 36.76
N ARG A 386 -9.05 1.07 36.97
CA ARG A 386 -8.13 0.04 36.47
C ARG A 386 -8.93 -1.22 36.15
N LEU A 387 -8.80 -1.71 34.92
CA LEU A 387 -9.23 -3.06 34.56
C LEU A 387 -8.00 -3.96 34.43
N PRO A 388 -8.11 -5.28 34.71
CA PRO A 388 -7.03 -6.24 34.49
C PRO A 388 -6.46 -6.21 33.07
N GLU A 389 -7.30 -5.86 32.09
CA GLU A 389 -6.98 -5.81 30.67
C GLU A 389 -6.18 -4.57 30.24
N MET A 390 -5.90 -3.63 31.17
CA MET A 390 -5.23 -2.38 30.84
C MET A 390 -3.70 -2.48 30.94
N SER A 391 -3.03 -2.03 29.89
CA SER A 391 -1.59 -1.77 29.90
C SER A 391 -1.30 -0.28 29.71
N PHE A 392 -0.17 0.19 30.23
CA PHE A 392 0.22 1.60 30.16
C PHE A 392 1.59 1.74 29.56
N LEU A 393 1.69 2.57 28.53
CA LEU A 393 2.92 2.95 27.87
C LEU A 393 3.09 4.47 27.92
N GLN A 394 4.35 4.89 27.92
CA GLN A 394 4.71 6.31 27.89
C GLN A 394 5.87 6.56 26.94
N LEU A 395 5.84 7.70 26.27
CA LEU A 395 7.01 8.21 25.57
C LEU A 395 7.88 9.00 26.54
N SER A 396 9.12 8.55 26.70
CA SER A 396 10.04 9.09 27.69
C SER A 396 10.46 10.53 27.37
N SER A 397 10.47 11.35 28.41
CA SER A 397 10.94 12.73 28.40
C SER A 397 11.71 13.00 29.68
N ARG A 398 12.66 13.95 29.64
CA ARG A 398 13.41 14.41 30.80
C ARG A 398 13.51 15.93 30.80
N LEU A 399 13.79 16.51 31.96
CA LEU A 399 14.12 17.93 32.08
C LEU A 399 15.64 18.05 32.16
N GLU A 400 16.23 18.84 31.26
CA GLU A 400 17.61 19.28 31.33
C GLU A 400 17.62 20.80 31.42
N ASN A 401 18.19 21.36 32.50
CA ASN A 401 18.26 22.82 32.71
C ASN A 401 16.91 23.52 32.51
N GLU A 402 15.85 23.00 33.15
CA GLU A 402 14.45 23.46 33.01
C GLU A 402 13.86 23.36 31.59
N THR A 403 14.58 22.77 30.64
CA THR A 403 14.10 22.52 29.27
C THR A 403 13.66 21.07 29.11
N PRO A 404 12.44 20.83 28.57
CA PRO A 404 12.01 19.47 28.24
C PRO A 404 12.78 18.92 27.04
N VAL A 405 13.41 17.76 27.23
CA VAL A 405 14.06 16.96 26.20
C VAL A 405 13.22 15.70 25.96
N PHE A 406 12.77 15.52 24.72
CA PHE A 406 11.97 14.38 24.29
C PHE A 406 12.89 13.30 23.73
N LEU A 407 12.86 12.10 24.32
CA LEU A 407 13.72 10.98 23.91
C LEU A 407 13.07 10.11 22.84
N TYR A 408 11.77 10.29 22.58
CA TYR A 408 10.98 9.54 21.60
C TYR A 408 10.99 8.01 21.77
N LYS A 409 11.46 7.50 22.92
CA LYS A 409 11.51 6.06 23.24
C LYS A 409 10.35 5.66 24.13
N LEU A 410 9.63 4.63 23.72
CA LEU A 410 8.52 4.00 24.40
C LEU A 410 9.02 3.21 25.61
N LYS A 411 8.33 3.37 26.74
CA LYS A 411 8.59 2.66 27.99
C LYS A 411 7.28 2.24 28.63
N THR A 412 7.33 1.23 29.47
CA THR A 412 6.19 0.83 30.29
C THR A 412 5.90 1.87 31.37
N GLY A 413 4.63 1.94 31.78
CA GLY A 413 4.13 2.84 32.81
C GLY A 413 3.48 4.12 32.25
N MET A 414 3.10 5.00 33.17
CA MET A 414 2.43 6.27 32.86
C MET A 414 3.38 7.45 33.04
N SER A 415 3.29 8.43 32.13
CA SER A 415 3.98 9.70 32.29
C SER A 415 3.43 10.49 33.47
N LYS A 416 4.33 11.04 34.28
CA LYS A 416 4.02 11.95 35.40
C LYS A 416 4.32 13.41 35.08
N VAL A 417 4.79 13.70 33.86
CA VAL A 417 5.38 15.01 33.52
C VAL A 417 4.36 15.89 32.80
N HIS A 418 4.01 17.03 33.41
CA HIS A 418 3.17 18.07 32.80
C HIS A 418 4.06 19.20 32.27
N ILE A 419 4.25 19.26 30.95
CA ILE A 419 5.24 20.13 30.31
C ILE A 419 4.64 21.46 29.79
N GLY A 420 3.31 21.56 29.67
CA GLY A 420 2.65 22.72 29.05
C GLY A 420 3.02 24.05 29.70
N LYS A 421 2.99 24.12 31.03
CA LYS A 421 3.37 25.34 31.78
C LYS A 421 4.85 25.69 31.61
N ILE A 422 5.74 24.70 31.64
CA ILE A 422 7.20 24.89 31.48
C ILE A 422 7.52 25.48 30.09
N LEU A 423 6.86 24.98 29.04
CA LEU A 423 7.02 25.52 27.69
C LEU A 423 6.52 26.96 27.59
N LEU A 424 5.32 27.24 28.11
CA LEU A 424 4.76 28.58 28.12
C LEU A 424 5.70 29.56 28.85
N ASP A 425 6.15 29.21 30.06
CA ASP A 425 7.06 30.04 30.86
C ASP A 425 8.38 30.30 30.11
N LYS A 426 8.92 29.30 29.39
CA LYS A 426 10.13 29.46 28.56
C LYS A 426 9.91 30.42 27.38
N TYR A 427 8.82 30.26 26.63
CA TYR A 427 8.54 31.15 25.50
C TYR A 427 8.26 32.59 25.96
N LEU A 428 7.58 32.76 27.09
CA LEU A 428 7.34 34.07 27.70
C LEU A 428 8.65 34.73 28.18
N LYS A 429 9.58 33.96 28.77
CA LYS A 429 10.92 34.47 29.16
C LYS A 429 11.75 34.97 27.97
N ASN A 430 11.49 34.50 26.75
CA ASN A 430 12.20 34.94 25.54
C ASN A 430 11.55 36.16 24.86
N ILE A 431 10.40 36.65 25.36
CA ILE A 431 9.73 37.86 24.87
C ILE A 431 10.19 39.11 25.65
N ILE A 432 10.80 38.91 26.82
CA ILE A 432 11.39 39.94 27.69
C ILE A 432 12.89 39.97 27.43
#